data_AF-A0A7S2MR14-F1
#
_entry.id   AF-A0A7S2MR14-F1
#
_cell.length_a   1.000
_cell.length_b   1.000
_cell.length_c   1.000
_cell.angle_alpha   90.00
_cell.angle_beta   90.00
_cell.angle_gamma   90.00
#
_symmetry.space_group_name_H-M   'P 1'
#
loop_
_entity.id
_entity.type
_entity.pdbx_description
1 polymer ?
#
loop_
_entity_poly.entity_id
_entity_poly.type
_entity_poly.pdbx_seq_one_letter_code
_entity_poly.pdbx_strand_id
1 'polypeptide(L)'
;QVPMSGRVVDWRGAYGWIDAQSLIEHQEISSHQGHIFVHCEDVVPKWKALTVGALVEFHLYYDGRGLGAEACATQKVLRLTIPWALAQARFGEQGERVPEFEMKHQVSIRAYQWVLNHGGPSAVPFVLFEFWGSPRSIIPAVVDVSMTDQKCEAQLLVPESRLWKLDLAALGQRCASLELSRDVVLTDPMRCHSLTMKGTLEECAKALHLLMGQVCD
;
A
#
# COMPACT_ATOMS: atom_id res chain seq x y z
N GLN A 1 12.61 -3.89 -17.02
CA GLN A 1 13.22 -3.01 -16.00
C GLN A 1 12.48 -3.23 -14.69
N VAL A 2 13.13 -2.99 -13.54
CA VAL A 2 12.44 -2.99 -12.24
C VAL A 2 11.59 -1.71 -12.16
N PRO A 3 10.31 -1.79 -11.77
CA PRO A 3 9.48 -0.59 -11.63
C PRO A 3 10.02 0.34 -10.54
N MET A 4 9.85 1.64 -10.74
CA MET A 4 10.21 2.69 -9.80
C MET A 4 8.97 3.29 -9.15
N SER A 5 9.12 3.74 -7.90
CA SER A 5 8.08 4.45 -7.17
C SER A 5 8.32 5.96 -7.19
N GLY A 6 7.23 6.73 -7.23
CA GLY A 6 7.28 8.19 -7.20
C GLY A 6 6.00 8.82 -6.70
N ARG A 7 6.00 10.14 -6.57
CA ARG A 7 4.84 10.95 -6.19
C ARG A 7 4.49 11.89 -7.33
N VAL A 8 3.21 11.96 -7.68
CA VAL A 8 2.69 12.93 -8.65
C VAL A 8 2.80 14.33 -8.03
N VAL A 9 3.58 15.22 -8.64
CA VAL A 9 3.78 16.60 -8.15
C VAL A 9 2.95 17.62 -8.91
N ASP A 10 2.62 17.33 -10.17
CA ASP A 10 1.78 18.18 -11.00
C ASP A 10 1.03 17.32 -12.04
N TRP A 11 -0.18 17.76 -12.42
CA TRP A 11 -0.98 17.13 -13.47
C TRP A 11 -1.76 18.18 -14.26
N ARG A 12 -1.55 18.20 -15.58
CA ARG A 12 -2.05 19.21 -16.53
C ARG A 12 -2.86 18.57 -17.65
N GLY A 13 -4.02 18.04 -17.28
CA GLY A 13 -4.96 17.43 -18.23
C GLY A 13 -4.45 16.11 -18.80
N ALA A 14 -3.61 16.18 -19.83
CA ALA A 14 -3.10 15.02 -20.58
C ALA A 14 -1.70 14.54 -20.15
N TYR A 15 -1.00 15.29 -19.31
CA TYR A 15 0.33 14.90 -18.84
C TYR A 15 0.60 15.44 -17.43
N GLY A 16 1.66 14.98 -16.80
CA GLY A 16 2.09 15.46 -15.50
C GLY A 16 3.55 15.17 -15.21
N TRP A 17 3.91 15.42 -13.95
CA TRP A 17 5.28 15.31 -13.45
C TRP A 17 5.29 14.44 -12.19
N ILE A 18 6.28 13.57 -12.11
CA ILE A 18 6.49 12.65 -10.98
C ILE A 18 7.85 12.97 -10.35
N ASP A 19 7.86 13.08 -9.02
CA ASP A 19 9.07 13.09 -8.21
C ASP A 19 9.42 11.65 -7.79
N ALA A 20 10.58 11.15 -8.22
CA ALA A 20 11.01 9.79 -7.90
C ALA A 20 11.39 9.67 -6.43
N GLN A 21 11.02 8.56 -5.79
CA GLN A 21 11.42 8.30 -4.41
C GLN A 21 12.88 7.85 -4.28
N SER A 22 13.43 7.25 -5.33
CA SER A 22 14.81 6.80 -5.39
C SER A 22 15.64 7.77 -6.22
N LEU A 23 16.91 7.93 -5.83
CA LEU A 23 17.87 8.70 -6.62
C LEU A 23 18.05 8.07 -8.00
N ILE A 24 17.96 8.91 -9.04
CA ILE A 24 18.21 8.51 -10.43
C ILE A 24 19.56 9.07 -10.86
N GLU A 25 20.50 8.19 -11.13
CA GLU A 25 21.80 8.56 -11.71
C GLU A 25 21.69 8.63 -13.24
N HIS A 26 21.30 9.79 -13.76
CA HIS A 26 21.23 10.02 -15.20
C HIS A 26 21.62 11.48 -15.53
N GLN A 27 22.33 11.70 -16.64
CA GLN A 27 22.82 13.06 -17.00
C GLN A 27 21.68 14.06 -17.18
N GLU A 28 20.54 13.58 -17.70
CA GLU A 28 19.34 14.40 -17.92
C GLU A 28 18.45 14.56 -16.67
N ILE A 29 18.87 14.10 -15.49
CA ILE A 29 18.12 14.33 -14.25
C ILE A 29 18.10 15.82 -13.85
N SER A 30 19.02 16.64 -14.36
CA SER A 30 18.94 18.09 -14.14
C SER A 30 17.85 18.76 -14.99
N SER A 31 17.37 18.08 -16.03
CA SER A 31 16.30 18.58 -16.89
C SER A 31 14.96 18.53 -16.14
N HIS A 32 14.11 19.52 -16.34
CA HIS A 32 12.78 19.62 -15.69
C HIS A 32 12.81 19.52 -14.15
N GLN A 33 13.86 20.03 -13.50
CA GLN A 33 14.04 19.99 -12.03
C GLN A 33 14.14 18.56 -11.47
N GLY A 34 14.51 17.57 -12.29
CA GLY A 34 14.57 16.16 -11.88
C GLY A 34 13.24 15.44 -11.85
N HIS A 35 12.17 16.10 -12.32
CA HIS A 35 10.88 15.46 -12.46
C HIS A 35 10.79 14.60 -13.71
N ILE A 36 10.02 13.53 -13.58
CA ILE A 36 9.81 12.54 -14.64
C ILE A 36 8.50 12.87 -15.32
N PHE A 37 8.54 13.02 -16.64
CA PHE A 37 7.36 13.30 -17.45
C PHE A 37 6.49 12.05 -17.55
N VAL A 38 5.16 12.22 -17.48
CA VAL A 38 4.21 11.13 -17.73
C VAL A 38 3.07 11.64 -18.61
N HIS A 39 2.75 10.90 -19.67
CA HIS A 39 1.58 11.17 -20.50
C HIS A 39 0.39 10.31 -20.05
N CYS A 40 -0.83 10.78 -20.25
CA CYS A 40 -2.05 10.04 -19.88
C CYS A 40 -2.23 8.73 -20.65
N GLU A 41 -1.61 8.59 -21.83
CA GLU A 41 -1.56 7.33 -22.58
C GLU A 41 -0.70 6.25 -21.92
N ASP A 42 0.26 6.68 -21.08
CA ASP A 42 1.16 5.82 -20.32
C ASP A 42 0.58 5.45 -18.94
N VAL A 43 -0.52 6.08 -18.53
CA VAL A 43 -1.21 5.76 -17.28
C VAL A 43 -1.99 4.46 -17.41
N VAL A 44 -2.06 3.67 -16.34
CA VAL A 44 -2.82 2.42 -16.26
C VAL A 44 -3.90 2.56 -15.17
N PRO A 45 -5.20 2.52 -15.53
CA PRO A 45 -5.75 2.42 -16.90
C PRO A 45 -5.50 3.69 -17.73
N LYS A 46 -5.42 3.54 -19.07
CA LYS A 46 -5.12 4.64 -20.00
C LYS A 46 -6.10 5.80 -19.86
N TRP A 47 -5.60 7.01 -20.09
CA TRP A 47 -6.34 8.27 -20.04
C TRP A 47 -6.88 8.65 -18.65
N LYS A 48 -6.52 7.91 -17.60
CA LYS A 48 -6.87 8.29 -16.24
C LYS A 48 -5.98 9.44 -15.78
N ALA A 49 -6.61 10.50 -15.29
CA ALA A 49 -5.86 11.58 -14.64
C ALA A 49 -5.24 11.09 -13.34
N LEU A 50 -3.96 11.38 -13.13
CA LEU A 50 -3.31 11.14 -11.86
C LEU A 50 -3.67 12.25 -10.87
N THR A 51 -3.95 11.88 -9.62
CA THR A 51 -4.20 12.84 -8.55
C THR A 51 -2.86 13.37 -8.02
N VAL A 52 -2.68 14.68 -7.96
CA VAL A 52 -1.50 15.30 -7.33
C VAL A 52 -1.38 14.82 -5.89
N GLY A 53 -0.17 14.44 -5.49
CA GLY A 53 0.15 13.85 -4.20
C GLY A 53 0.01 12.32 -4.15
N ALA A 54 -0.61 11.68 -5.15
CA ALA A 54 -0.71 10.23 -5.21
C ALA A 54 0.66 9.58 -5.40
N LEU A 55 0.84 8.40 -4.78
CA LEU A 55 1.98 7.53 -5.06
C LEU A 55 1.70 6.71 -6.31
N VAL A 56 2.73 6.56 -7.15
CA VAL A 56 2.67 5.85 -8.42
C VAL A 56 3.86 4.92 -8.57
N GLU A 57 3.65 3.88 -9.36
CA GLU A 57 4.67 2.95 -9.84
C GLU A 57 4.77 3.07 -11.36
N PHE A 58 5.97 3.11 -11.92
CA PHE A 58 6.20 3.30 -13.36
C PHE A 58 7.54 2.69 -13.82
N HIS A 59 7.73 2.53 -15.14
CA HIS A 59 9.03 2.21 -15.71
C HIS A 59 9.67 3.48 -16.27
N LEU A 60 10.93 3.71 -15.89
CA LEU A 60 11.69 4.88 -16.32
C LEU A 60 12.29 4.64 -17.73
N TYR A 61 12.01 5.56 -18.65
CA TYR A 61 12.64 5.60 -19.96
C TYR A 61 13.30 6.95 -20.24
N TYR A 62 14.14 6.98 -21.26
CA TYR A 62 14.76 8.18 -21.80
C TYR A 62 14.52 8.26 -23.31
N ASP A 63 14.07 9.40 -23.81
CA ASP A 63 13.67 9.59 -25.22
C ASP A 63 14.50 10.65 -25.97
N GLY A 64 15.61 11.10 -25.40
CA GLY A 64 16.41 12.19 -25.98
C GLY A 64 15.98 13.60 -25.53
N ARG A 65 14.79 13.77 -24.94
CA ARG A 65 14.25 15.07 -24.47
C ARG A 65 14.12 15.15 -22.97
N GLY A 66 14.13 14.01 -22.29
CA GLY A 66 14.11 13.93 -20.84
C GLY A 66 13.79 12.52 -20.36
N LEU A 67 13.62 12.41 -19.05
CA LEU A 67 13.16 11.19 -18.42
C LEU A 67 11.64 11.11 -18.47
N GLY A 68 11.13 9.97 -18.91
CA GLY A 68 9.71 9.68 -19.00
C GLY A 68 9.32 8.44 -18.18
N ALA A 69 8.05 8.35 -17.85
CA ALA A 69 7.42 7.23 -17.16
C ALA A 69 6.43 6.54 -18.08
N GLU A 70 6.60 5.23 -18.26
CA GLU A 70 5.66 4.37 -18.97
C GLU A 70 4.98 3.36 -18.02
N ALA A 71 3.83 2.83 -18.43
CA ALA A 71 3.02 1.89 -17.64
C ALA A 71 2.77 2.37 -16.20
N CYS A 72 2.52 3.67 -16.05
CA CYS A 72 2.38 4.36 -14.77
C CYS A 72 1.04 4.04 -14.10
N ALA A 73 1.06 3.47 -12.90
CA ALA A 73 -0.14 3.11 -12.15
C ALA A 73 -0.13 3.74 -10.76
N THR A 74 -1.30 4.19 -10.29
CA THR A 74 -1.45 4.62 -8.88
C THR A 74 -1.25 3.43 -7.95
N GLN A 75 -0.36 3.58 -6.98
CA GLN A 75 -0.18 2.59 -5.92
C GLN A 75 -1.43 2.50 -5.06
N LYS A 76 -1.80 1.27 -4.70
CA LYS A 76 -2.86 0.98 -3.74
C LYS A 76 -2.25 1.00 -2.34
N VAL A 77 -3.08 1.23 -1.33
CA VAL A 77 -2.67 1.13 0.07
C VAL A 77 -3.62 0.19 0.82
N LEU A 78 -3.05 -0.81 1.47
CA LEU A 78 -3.78 -1.61 2.45
C LEU A 78 -3.27 -1.30 3.85
N ARG A 79 -4.20 -1.15 4.79
CA ARG A 79 -3.90 -0.82 6.19
C ARG A 79 -4.24 -2.00 7.08
N LEU A 80 -3.35 -2.31 8.02
CA LEU A 80 -3.54 -3.39 8.97
C LEU A 80 -2.94 -3.05 10.33
N THR A 81 -3.54 -3.61 11.38
CA THR A 81 -2.96 -3.61 12.73
C THR A 81 -2.26 -4.94 12.96
N ILE A 82 -0.97 -4.88 13.32
CA ILE A 82 -0.16 -6.08 13.59
C ILE A 82 0.22 -6.07 15.06
N PRO A 83 -0.06 -7.13 15.84
CA PRO A 83 0.40 -7.22 17.23
C PRO A 83 1.91 -7.01 17.34
N TRP A 84 2.36 -6.32 18.39
CA TRP A 84 3.78 -6.00 18.59
C TRP A 84 4.70 -7.21 18.49
N ALA A 85 4.34 -8.32 19.15
CA ALA A 85 5.13 -9.54 19.14
C ALA A 85 5.30 -10.11 17.72
N LEU A 86 4.25 -10.07 16.90
CA LEU A 86 4.30 -10.53 15.51
C LEU A 86 5.12 -9.57 14.64
N ALA A 87 4.94 -8.25 14.81
CA ALA A 87 5.71 -7.24 14.10
C ALA A 87 7.21 -7.37 14.40
N GLN A 88 7.61 -7.53 15.66
CA GLN A 88 9.00 -7.76 16.05
C GLN A 88 9.54 -9.09 15.49
N ALA A 89 8.76 -10.16 15.55
CA ALA A 89 9.14 -11.45 14.98
C ALA A 89 9.37 -11.40 13.45
N ARG A 90 8.63 -10.54 12.74
CA ARG A 90 8.73 -10.37 11.27
C ARG A 90 9.79 -9.36 10.85
N PHE A 91 9.83 -8.21 11.51
CA PHE A 91 10.60 -7.05 11.07
C PHE A 91 11.79 -6.72 11.95
N GLY A 92 11.90 -7.34 13.12
CA GLY A 92 12.92 -7.02 14.13
C GLY A 92 12.45 -5.96 15.12
N GLU A 93 13.23 -5.73 16.16
CA GLU A 93 12.82 -4.84 17.26
C GLU A 93 12.69 -3.38 16.80
N GLN A 94 13.53 -2.97 15.85
CA GLN A 94 13.58 -1.60 15.31
C GLN A 94 13.14 -1.54 13.84
N GLY A 95 12.58 -2.63 13.30
CA GLY A 95 12.17 -2.72 11.91
C GLY A 95 13.32 -2.89 10.92
N GLU A 96 14.48 -3.35 11.37
CA GLU A 96 15.70 -3.53 10.56
C GLU A 96 15.53 -4.50 9.38
N ARG A 97 14.53 -5.39 9.41
CA ARG A 97 14.18 -6.31 8.31
C ARG A 97 13.09 -5.78 7.38
N VAL A 98 12.54 -4.58 7.61
CA VAL A 98 11.58 -3.95 6.69
C VAL A 98 12.16 -3.80 5.28
N PRO A 99 13.39 -3.29 5.07
CA PRO A 99 13.93 -3.11 3.71
C PRO A 99 14.06 -4.42 2.92
N GLU A 100 14.48 -5.51 3.57
CA GLU A 100 14.55 -6.84 2.93
C GLU A 100 13.15 -7.33 2.54
N PHE A 101 12.16 -7.11 3.42
CA PHE A 101 10.78 -7.49 3.17
C PHE A 101 10.14 -6.68 2.03
N GLU A 102 10.36 -5.36 2.02
CA GLU A 102 9.92 -4.46 0.94
C GLU A 102 10.51 -4.90 -0.41
N MET A 103 11.80 -5.21 -0.45
CA MET A 103 12.48 -5.69 -1.65
C MET A 103 11.93 -7.06 -2.10
N LYS A 104 11.71 -7.99 -1.18
CA LYS A 104 11.18 -9.32 -1.46
C LYS A 104 9.79 -9.27 -2.11
N HIS A 105 8.92 -8.40 -1.60
CA HIS A 105 7.52 -8.33 -2.04
C HIS A 105 7.21 -7.20 -3.02
N GLN A 106 8.17 -6.33 -3.30
CA GLN A 106 7.99 -5.12 -4.12
C GLN A 106 6.86 -4.24 -3.59
N VAL A 107 6.92 -3.94 -2.30
CA VAL A 107 6.01 -3.04 -1.59
C VAL A 107 6.79 -1.97 -0.86
N SER A 108 6.14 -0.85 -0.54
CA SER A 108 6.65 0.10 0.45
C SER A 108 5.80 0.04 1.71
N ILE A 109 6.45 0.05 2.86
CA ILE A 109 5.84 -0.14 4.17
C ILE A 109 6.02 1.11 5.01
N ARG A 110 4.96 1.52 5.69
CA ARG A 110 5.04 2.52 6.77
C ARG A 110 4.45 1.95 8.04
N ALA A 111 5.17 2.12 9.13
CA ALA A 111 4.72 1.73 10.46
C ALA A 111 4.43 2.98 11.30
N TYR A 112 3.29 3.00 11.96
CA TYR A 112 2.87 4.08 12.84
C TYR A 112 2.69 3.54 14.25
N GLN A 113 3.28 4.26 15.19
CA GLN A 113 3.22 3.98 16.62
C GLN A 113 2.75 5.24 17.31
N TRP A 114 1.78 5.10 18.22
CA TRP A 114 1.34 6.21 19.04
C TRP A 114 2.30 6.35 20.21
N VAL A 115 2.73 7.59 20.44
CA VAL A 115 3.45 7.98 21.65
C VAL A 115 2.52 8.85 22.48
N LEU A 116 2.58 8.69 23.80
CA LEU A 116 1.88 9.56 24.73
C LEU A 116 2.52 10.96 24.69
N ASN A 117 1.80 11.99 25.12
CA ASN A 117 2.29 13.38 25.10
C ASN A 117 3.64 13.59 25.83
N HIS A 118 3.98 12.68 26.75
CA HIS A 118 5.26 12.69 27.48
C HIS A 118 6.38 11.89 26.79
N GLY A 119 6.18 11.47 25.53
CA GLY A 119 7.13 10.69 24.75
C GLY A 119 7.21 9.20 25.10
N GLY A 120 6.41 8.73 26.07
CA GLY A 120 6.32 7.31 26.42
C GLY A 120 5.55 6.50 25.37
N PRO A 121 5.77 5.18 25.25
CA PRO A 121 5.01 4.33 24.34
C PRO A 121 3.53 4.32 24.72
N SER A 122 2.64 4.34 23.73
CA SER A 122 1.23 4.08 24.00
C SER A 122 1.00 2.64 24.44
N ALA A 123 -0.05 2.42 25.23
CA ALA A 123 -0.46 1.08 25.66
C ALA A 123 -1.18 0.27 24.57
N VAL A 124 -1.12 0.71 23.31
CA VAL A 124 -1.78 -0.01 22.21
C VAL A 124 -0.99 -1.29 21.89
N PRO A 125 -1.64 -2.46 21.85
CA PRO A 125 -0.96 -3.75 21.71
C PRO A 125 -0.53 -4.07 20.27
N PHE A 126 -0.58 -3.09 19.36
CA PHE A 126 -0.34 -3.27 17.94
C PHE A 126 0.43 -2.09 17.33
N VAL A 127 0.96 -2.32 16.14
CA VAL A 127 1.51 -1.30 15.24
C VAL A 127 0.58 -1.18 14.04
N LEU A 128 0.27 0.04 13.62
CA LEU A 128 -0.45 0.29 12.38
C LEU A 128 0.54 0.24 11.22
N PHE A 129 0.26 -0.61 10.24
CA PHE A 129 1.04 -0.67 9.01
C PHE A 129 0.23 -0.22 7.80
N GLU A 130 0.88 0.52 6.91
CA GLU A 130 0.43 0.77 5.54
C GLU A 130 1.34 0.05 4.56
N PHE A 131 0.75 -0.77 3.69
CA PHE A 131 1.43 -1.46 2.60
C PHE A 131 1.02 -0.80 1.29
N TRP A 132 2.00 -0.21 0.60
CA TRP A 132 1.84 0.52 -0.65
C TRP A 132 2.43 -0.28 -1.81
N GLY A 133 1.72 -0.31 -2.94
CA GLY A 133 2.16 -1.04 -4.13
C GLY A 133 1.00 -1.52 -5.01
N SER A 134 1.29 -2.43 -5.94
CA SER A 134 0.27 -3.08 -6.74
C SER A 134 -0.50 -4.13 -5.92
N PRO A 135 -1.76 -4.48 -6.26
CA PRO A 135 -2.45 -5.61 -5.64
C PRO A 135 -1.67 -6.93 -5.73
N ARG A 136 -0.91 -7.14 -6.81
CA ARG A 136 -0.10 -8.35 -6.99
C ARG A 136 1.08 -8.42 -6.00
N SER A 137 1.55 -7.27 -5.52
CA SER A 137 2.63 -7.14 -4.54
C SER A 137 2.09 -7.13 -3.10
N ILE A 138 1.03 -6.37 -2.85
CA ILE A 138 0.45 -6.20 -1.51
C ILE A 138 -0.15 -7.50 -0.96
N ILE A 139 -0.88 -8.25 -1.76
CA ILE A 139 -1.57 -9.47 -1.30
C ILE A 139 -0.58 -10.50 -0.73
N PRO A 140 0.48 -10.94 -1.45
CA PRO A 140 1.44 -11.87 -0.88
C PRO A 140 2.20 -11.30 0.32
N ALA A 141 2.49 -10.00 0.34
CA ALA A 141 3.11 -9.32 1.49
C ALA A 141 2.24 -9.42 2.75
N VAL A 142 0.95 -9.13 2.61
CA VAL A 142 -0.01 -9.17 3.73
C VAL A 142 -0.22 -10.60 4.21
N VAL A 143 -0.29 -11.57 3.30
CA VAL A 143 -0.39 -13.00 3.67
C VAL A 143 0.87 -13.47 4.41
N ASP A 144 2.07 -13.10 3.94
CA ASP A 144 3.34 -13.47 4.57
C ASP A 144 3.46 -12.89 6.00
N VAL A 145 3.15 -11.61 6.17
CA VAL A 145 3.25 -10.98 7.50
C VAL A 145 2.20 -11.51 8.49
N SER A 146 1.01 -11.86 7.99
CA SER A 146 -0.12 -12.39 8.79
C SER A 146 -0.12 -13.91 8.96
N MET A 147 0.86 -14.62 8.39
CA MET A 147 0.92 -16.08 8.48
C MET A 147 1.43 -16.55 9.86
N THR A 148 0.78 -17.57 10.43
CA THR A 148 1.28 -18.39 11.55
C THR A 148 0.87 -19.84 11.31
N ASP A 149 1.81 -20.79 11.37
CA ASP A 149 1.56 -22.23 11.19
C ASP A 149 0.68 -22.60 9.97
N GLN A 150 1.03 -22.06 8.79
CA GLN A 150 0.31 -22.26 7.52
C GLN A 150 -1.14 -21.71 7.48
N LYS A 151 -1.54 -20.94 8.49
CA LYS A 151 -2.79 -20.18 8.51
C LYS A 151 -2.49 -18.70 8.40
N CYS A 152 -3.42 -17.93 7.87
CA CYS A 152 -3.36 -16.48 7.81
C CYS A 152 -4.42 -15.90 8.73
N GLU A 153 -4.01 -14.95 9.59
CA GLU A 153 -4.91 -14.10 10.37
C GLU A 153 -4.53 -12.63 10.12
N ALA A 154 -5.35 -11.95 9.32
CA ALA A 154 -5.14 -10.55 8.95
C ALA A 154 -6.21 -9.67 9.59
N GLN A 155 -5.78 -8.60 10.28
CA GLN A 155 -6.65 -7.59 10.84
C GLN A 155 -6.49 -6.29 10.03
N LEU A 156 -7.42 -6.06 9.12
CA LEU A 156 -7.39 -4.97 8.16
C LEU A 156 -8.20 -3.79 8.67
N LEU A 157 -7.81 -2.57 8.29
CA LEU A 157 -8.57 -1.36 8.58
C LEU A 157 -9.31 -0.89 7.34
N VAL A 158 -10.64 -0.86 7.44
CA VAL A 158 -11.50 -0.32 6.39
C VAL A 158 -11.98 1.07 6.81
N PRO A 159 -11.68 2.14 6.04
CA PRO A 159 -12.19 3.47 6.34
C PRO A 159 -13.72 3.49 6.37
N GLU A 160 -14.31 4.17 7.35
CA GLU A 160 -15.76 4.31 7.51
C GLU A 160 -16.42 4.84 6.22
N SER A 161 -15.75 5.76 5.52
CA SER A 161 -16.17 6.32 4.22
C SER A 161 -16.19 5.32 3.05
N ARG A 162 -15.62 4.12 3.22
CA ARG A 162 -15.55 3.04 2.22
C ARG A 162 -16.39 1.82 2.60
N LEU A 163 -16.98 1.77 3.78
CA LEU A 163 -17.79 0.63 4.22
C LEU A 163 -18.93 0.29 3.27
N TRP A 164 -19.55 1.30 2.66
CA TRP A 164 -20.64 1.12 1.70
C TRP A 164 -20.22 0.36 0.43
N LYS A 165 -18.91 0.28 0.12
CA LYS A 165 -18.37 -0.50 -1.00
C LYS A 165 -18.14 -1.98 -0.64
N LEU A 166 -18.18 -2.34 0.65
CA LEU A 166 -17.90 -3.70 1.08
C LEU A 166 -19.06 -4.64 0.75
N ASP A 167 -18.76 -5.69 -0.01
CA ASP A 167 -19.64 -6.84 -0.16
C ASP A 167 -19.15 -7.97 0.77
N LEU A 168 -19.65 -7.94 2.01
CA LEU A 168 -19.29 -8.94 3.03
C LEU A 168 -19.76 -10.36 2.65
N ALA A 169 -20.85 -10.48 1.89
CA ALA A 169 -21.34 -11.79 1.44
C ALA A 169 -20.37 -12.39 0.41
N ALA A 170 -19.93 -11.60 -0.57
CA ALA A 170 -18.93 -12.04 -1.55
C ALA A 170 -17.57 -12.34 -0.90
N LEU A 171 -17.16 -11.56 0.10
CA LEU A 171 -15.94 -11.84 0.88
C LEU A 171 -16.06 -13.14 1.69
N GLY A 172 -17.21 -13.37 2.34
CA GLY A 172 -17.49 -14.59 3.11
C GLY A 172 -17.49 -15.86 2.24
N GLN A 173 -17.82 -15.77 0.95
CA GLN A 173 -17.67 -16.87 0.00
C GLN A 173 -16.21 -17.22 -0.33
N ARG A 174 -15.26 -16.34 -0.01
CA ARG A 174 -13.81 -16.54 -0.26
C ARG A 174 -13.05 -16.91 1.01
N CYS A 175 -13.49 -16.42 2.17
CA CYS A 175 -12.88 -16.66 3.47
C CYS A 175 -14.00 -16.85 4.50
N ALA A 176 -14.19 -18.09 4.97
CA ALA A 176 -15.33 -18.46 5.82
C ALA A 176 -15.29 -17.82 7.22
N SER A 177 -14.10 -17.45 7.72
CA SER A 177 -13.95 -16.74 8.99
C SER A 177 -13.60 -15.29 8.70
N LEU A 178 -14.63 -14.46 8.62
CA LEU A 178 -14.53 -13.04 8.37
C LEU A 178 -15.46 -12.27 9.30
N GLU A 179 -14.93 -11.25 9.96
CA GLU A 179 -15.65 -10.45 10.96
C GLU A 179 -15.35 -8.97 10.78
N LEU A 180 -16.40 -8.16 10.59
CA LEU A 180 -16.31 -6.70 10.59
C LEU A 180 -16.73 -6.16 11.96
N SER A 181 -15.91 -5.29 12.55
CA SER A 181 -16.24 -4.66 13.83
C SER A 181 -17.47 -3.76 13.71
N ARG A 182 -18.34 -3.83 14.72
CA ARG A 182 -19.52 -2.94 14.82
C ARG A 182 -19.10 -1.50 15.10
N ASP A 183 -18.11 -1.35 15.96
CA ASP A 183 -17.60 -0.05 16.39
C ASP A 183 -16.35 0.34 15.61
N VAL A 184 -16.11 1.65 15.54
CA VAL A 184 -14.87 2.24 15.04
C VAL A 184 -13.73 1.86 15.98
N VAL A 185 -12.66 1.24 15.44
CA VAL A 185 -11.50 0.79 16.21
C VAL A 185 -10.34 1.78 16.20
N LEU A 186 -10.33 2.68 15.22
CA LEU A 186 -9.30 3.70 15.05
C LEU A 186 -9.94 4.98 14.54
N THR A 187 -9.61 6.12 15.14
CA THR A 187 -10.15 7.44 14.75
C THR A 187 -9.12 8.35 14.10
N ASP A 188 -7.84 8.08 14.31
CA ASP A 188 -6.69 8.85 13.84
C ASP A 188 -5.71 7.90 13.13
N PRO A 189 -5.23 8.19 11.89
CA PRO A 189 -5.44 9.40 11.11
C PRO A 189 -6.83 9.49 10.45
N MET A 190 -7.61 8.41 10.49
CA MET A 190 -8.97 8.37 9.96
C MET A 190 -9.82 7.34 10.69
N ARG A 191 -11.15 7.54 10.67
CA ARG A 191 -12.13 6.64 11.25
C ARG A 191 -12.19 5.33 10.45
N CYS A 192 -11.82 4.23 11.10
CA CYS A 192 -11.76 2.90 10.52
C CYS A 192 -12.48 1.86 11.38
N HIS A 193 -13.06 0.88 10.70
CA HIS A 193 -13.51 -0.38 11.28
C HIS A 193 -12.47 -1.47 11.03
N SER A 194 -12.42 -2.46 11.91
CA SER A 194 -11.57 -3.62 11.78
C SER A 194 -12.29 -4.68 10.97
N LEU A 195 -11.66 -5.19 9.91
CA LEU A 195 -12.07 -6.38 9.18
C LEU A 195 -11.04 -7.49 9.46
N THR A 196 -11.44 -8.48 10.26
CA THR A 196 -10.62 -9.64 10.59
C THR A 196 -10.90 -10.76 9.60
N MET A 197 -9.84 -11.37 9.07
CA MET A 197 -9.90 -12.50 8.14
C MET A 197 -9.03 -13.64 8.65
N LYS A 198 -9.59 -14.84 8.77
CA LYS A 198 -8.87 -16.04 9.21
C LYS A 198 -9.11 -17.21 8.26
N GLY A 199 -8.07 -17.94 7.92
CA GLY A 199 -8.20 -19.11 7.06
C GLY A 199 -6.87 -19.64 6.57
N THR A 200 -6.93 -20.43 5.50
CA THR A 200 -5.75 -20.80 4.73
C THR A 200 -5.15 -19.58 4.02
N LEU A 201 -3.87 -19.69 3.63
CA LEU A 201 -3.19 -18.64 2.87
C LEU A 201 -3.93 -18.30 1.57
N GLU A 202 -4.48 -19.31 0.90
CA GLU A 202 -5.20 -19.15 -0.36
C GLU A 202 -6.55 -18.45 -0.18
N GLU A 203 -7.33 -18.82 0.85
CA GLU A 203 -8.60 -18.16 1.16
C GLU A 203 -8.39 -16.68 1.48
N CYS A 204 -7.41 -16.37 2.33
CA CYS A 204 -7.09 -15.00 2.67
C CYS A 204 -6.59 -14.21 1.46
N ALA A 205 -5.75 -14.78 0.60
CA ALA A 205 -5.30 -14.13 -0.63
C ALA A 205 -6.46 -13.79 -1.57
N LYS A 206 -7.40 -14.73 -1.78
CA LYS A 206 -8.58 -14.52 -2.62
C LYS A 206 -9.50 -13.43 -2.08
N ALA A 207 -9.73 -13.42 -0.77
CA ALA A 207 -10.56 -12.41 -0.13
C ALA A 207 -9.87 -11.03 -0.10
N LEU A 208 -8.55 -10.96 0.10
CA LEU A 208 -7.77 -9.73 -0.01
C LEU A 208 -7.84 -9.12 -1.42
N HIS A 209 -7.76 -9.96 -2.45
CA HIS A 209 -7.92 -9.51 -3.84
C HIS A 209 -9.26 -8.81 -4.07
N LEU A 210 -10.35 -9.44 -3.61
CA LEU A 210 -11.69 -8.87 -3.72
C LEU A 210 -11.84 -7.59 -2.89
N LEU A 211 -11.33 -7.59 -1.65
CA LEU A 211 -11.38 -6.43 -0.77
C LEU A 211 -10.66 -5.22 -1.39
N MET A 212 -9.44 -5.42 -1.92
CA MET A 212 -8.69 -4.33 -2.52
C MET A 212 -9.44 -3.68 -3.69
N GLY A 213 -10.11 -4.48 -4.53
CA GLY A 213 -10.97 -3.97 -5.59
C GLY A 213 -12.21 -3.21 -5.08
N GLN A 214 -12.65 -3.46 -3.85
CA GLN A 214 -13.76 -2.74 -3.24
C GLN A 214 -13.31 -1.43 -2.57
N VAL A 215 -12.25 -1.47 -1.76
CA VAL A 215 -11.95 -0.35 -0.84
C VAL A 215 -10.71 0.48 -1.19
N CYS A 216 -9.84 -0.01 -2.08
CA CYS A 216 -8.60 0.68 -2.46
C CYS A 216 -8.70 1.49 -3.76
N ASP A 217 -9.92 1.64 -4.31
CA ASP A 217 -10.23 2.42 -5.51
C ASP A 217 -10.59 3.89 -5.25
#